data_AF-A0A7I8MLT5-F1
#
_entry.id   AF-A0A7I8MLT5-F1
#
_cell.length_a   1.000
_cell.length_b   1.000
_cell.length_c   1.000
_cell.angle_alpha   90.00
_cell.angle_beta   90.00
_cell.angle_gamma   90.00
#
_symmetry.space_group_name_H-M   'P 1'
#
loop_
_entity.id
_entity.type
_entity.pdbx_description
1 polymer ?
#
loop_
_entity_poly.entity_id
_entity_poly.type
_entity_poly.pdbx_seq_one_letter_code
_entity_poly.pdbx_strand_id
1 'polypeptide(L)'
;MRSRSKTFSIWIQLLCIHLSMCIANSTEVTPAPAADIPIFTEGYHVSRSLDPANQTVTVNYRVQAVHPAAEVLEFYDRYFNGRGWISPFETCQRNWQDIGGSKKPIEPAVRLLFASWEDVRSNQKVLLWIRHDSYSNQRSDEVVVEYQLRPLMTE
;
A
#
# COMPACT_ATOMS: atom_id res chain seq x y z
N MET A 1 3.68 69.28 18.29
CA MET A 1 2.89 68.08 18.67
C MET A 1 3.18 66.94 17.70
N ARG A 2 4.01 65.96 18.06
CA ARG A 2 4.23 64.72 17.28
C ARG A 2 4.65 63.61 18.24
N SER A 3 3.67 62.98 18.88
CA SER A 3 3.88 61.83 19.76
C SER A 3 2.64 60.94 19.72
N ARG A 4 2.45 60.21 18.62
CA ARG A 4 1.37 59.21 18.49
C ARG A 4 1.72 57.94 17.68
N SER A 5 2.98 57.71 17.28
CA SER A 5 3.31 56.54 16.44
C SER A 5 3.98 55.36 17.16
N LYS A 6 4.47 55.53 18.40
CA LYS A 6 5.21 54.46 19.10
C LYS A 6 4.31 53.40 19.72
N THR A 7 3.10 53.75 20.14
CA THR A 7 2.17 52.80 20.78
C THR A 7 1.52 51.88 19.75
N PHE A 8 1.19 52.37 18.55
CA PHE A 8 0.55 51.57 17.49
C PHE A 8 1.46 50.42 16.99
N SER A 9 2.78 50.65 16.94
CA SER A 9 3.76 49.65 16.52
C SER A 9 3.85 48.45 17.48
N ILE A 10 3.65 48.68 18.78
CA ILE A 10 3.76 47.63 19.81
C ILE A 10 2.55 46.68 19.73
N TRP A 11 1.36 47.22 19.46
CA TRP A 11 0.14 46.40 19.30
C TRP A 11 0.19 45.50 18.06
N ILE A 12 0.77 45.96 16.96
CA ILE A 12 0.96 45.15 15.75
C ILE A 12 1.94 43.99 16.02
N GLN A 13 3.04 44.26 16.72
CA GLN A 13 4.02 43.22 17.04
C GLN A 13 3.43 42.13 17.96
N LEU A 14 2.60 42.50 18.93
CA LEU A 14 1.90 41.54 19.79
C LEU A 14 0.86 40.70 19.02
N LEU A 15 0.16 41.29 18.06
CA LEU A 15 -0.80 40.58 17.21
C LEU A 15 -0.11 39.53 16.31
N CYS A 16 1.08 39.84 15.78
CA CYS A 16 1.87 38.90 14.96
C CYS A 16 2.37 37.69 15.76
N ILE A 17 2.72 37.86 17.05
CA ILE A 17 3.19 36.75 17.90
C ILE A 17 2.03 35.78 18.19
N HIS A 18 0.81 36.28 18.42
CA HIS A 18 -0.36 35.42 18.64
C HIS A 18 -0.83 34.71 17.37
N LEU A 19 -0.75 35.34 16.20
CA LEU A 19 -1.03 34.67 14.92
C LEU A 19 -0.01 33.57 14.59
N SER A 20 1.25 33.74 15.01
CA SER A 20 2.30 32.72 14.80
C SER A 20 2.12 31.48 15.68
N MET A 21 1.41 31.56 16.81
CA MET A 21 1.12 30.38 17.66
C MET A 21 -0.10 29.58 17.18
N CYS A 22 -0.97 30.13 16.33
CA CYS A 22 -2.14 29.43 15.82
C CYS A 22 -1.89 28.57 14.58
N ILE A 23 -0.69 28.61 13.99
CA ILE A 23 -0.33 27.82 12.79
C ILE A 23 0.46 26.55 13.15
N ALA A 24 0.97 26.44 14.37
CA ALA A 24 1.69 25.26 14.82
C ALA A 24 0.73 24.21 15.40
N ASN A 25 -0.17 23.66 14.58
CA ASN A 25 -0.88 22.40 14.85
C ASN A 25 -1.51 21.81 13.58
N SER A 26 -0.91 22.02 12.40
CA SER A 26 -1.09 21.03 11.34
C SER A 26 -0.23 19.84 11.73
N THR A 27 -0.80 18.92 12.52
CA THR A 27 -0.35 17.53 12.49
C THR A 27 -0.38 17.14 11.01
N GLU A 28 0.79 17.16 10.37
CA GLU A 28 1.00 16.32 9.21
C GLU A 28 0.55 14.94 9.69
N VAL A 29 -0.57 14.48 9.15
CA VAL A 29 -0.95 13.08 9.22
C VAL A 29 0.17 12.39 8.46
N THR A 30 1.22 12.06 9.21
CA THR A 30 2.33 11.27 8.71
C THR A 30 1.67 10.00 8.24
N PRO A 31 1.67 9.68 6.93
CA PRO A 31 1.09 8.43 6.49
C PRO A 31 1.77 7.33 7.30
N ALA A 32 0.95 6.55 8.01
CA ALA A 32 1.42 5.43 8.81
C ALA A 32 2.45 4.64 7.99
N PRO A 33 3.58 4.20 8.59
CA PRO A 33 4.73 3.80 7.83
C PRO A 33 4.40 2.56 7.00
N ALA A 34 4.16 2.78 5.70
CA ALA A 34 4.42 1.79 4.67
C ALA A 34 5.93 1.61 4.42
N ALA A 35 6.77 2.28 5.21
CA ALA A 35 8.17 1.99 5.33
C ALA A 35 8.32 0.61 5.98
N ASP A 36 8.45 -0.44 5.17
CA ASP A 36 9.43 -1.52 5.35
C ASP A 36 9.02 -2.86 4.70
N ILE A 37 7.83 -2.98 4.09
CA ILE A 37 7.52 -4.21 3.33
C ILE A 37 8.46 -4.26 2.11
N PRO A 38 9.35 -5.27 2.04
CA PRO A 38 10.32 -5.35 0.97
C PRO A 38 9.63 -5.75 -0.33
N ILE A 39 10.18 -5.26 -1.44
CA ILE A 39 9.81 -5.70 -2.77
C ILE A 39 10.66 -6.93 -3.09
N PHE A 40 10.07 -7.91 -3.78
CA PHE A 40 10.80 -9.08 -4.28
C PHE A 40 12.03 -8.63 -5.08
N THR A 41 13.17 -9.31 -4.92
CA THR A 41 14.48 -8.85 -5.43
C THR A 41 14.50 -8.61 -6.93
N GLU A 42 13.77 -9.40 -7.71
CA GLU A 42 13.63 -9.25 -9.18
C GLU A 42 12.45 -8.35 -9.59
N GLY A 43 11.91 -7.56 -8.67
CA GLY A 43 10.80 -6.67 -8.90
C GLY A 43 11.21 -5.41 -9.67
N TYR A 44 10.50 -5.10 -10.77
CA TYR A 44 10.73 -3.91 -11.58
C TYR A 44 9.42 -3.16 -11.91
N HIS A 45 9.55 -1.97 -12.51
CA HIS A 45 8.41 -1.09 -12.83
C HIS A 45 7.51 -0.83 -11.61
N VAL A 46 8.16 -0.57 -10.47
CA VAL A 46 7.48 -0.33 -9.20
C VAL A 46 6.71 0.99 -9.27
N SER A 47 5.43 0.93 -8.94
CA SER A 47 4.59 2.10 -8.67
C SER A 47 3.99 1.99 -7.28
N ARG A 48 3.85 3.13 -6.61
CA ARG A 48 3.28 3.23 -5.26
C ARG A 48 2.21 4.31 -5.26
N SER A 49 1.09 4.04 -4.61
CA SER A 49 0.05 5.03 -4.35
C SER A 49 -0.37 4.97 -2.88
N LEU A 50 -0.78 6.12 -2.37
CA LEU A 50 -1.34 6.29 -1.04
C LEU A 50 -2.75 6.83 -1.19
N ASP A 51 -3.72 6.14 -0.60
CA ASP A 51 -5.04 6.66 -0.34
C ASP A 51 -5.07 7.17 1.11
N PRO A 52 -4.99 8.50 1.34
CA PRO A 52 -4.97 9.06 2.68
C PRO A 52 -6.31 8.93 3.41
N ALA A 53 -7.42 8.84 2.68
CA ALA A 53 -8.74 8.71 3.29
C ALA A 53 -8.92 7.34 3.95
N ASN A 54 -8.43 6.29 3.28
CA ASN A 54 -8.50 4.92 3.76
C ASN A 54 -7.20 4.43 4.43
N GLN A 55 -6.21 5.31 4.60
CA GLN A 55 -4.86 4.98 5.10
C GLN A 55 -4.26 3.75 4.41
N THR A 56 -4.53 3.61 3.10
CA THR A 56 -4.16 2.42 2.33
C THR A 56 -2.99 2.75 1.44
N VAL A 57 -1.94 1.94 1.51
CA VAL A 57 -0.80 2.01 0.58
C VAL A 57 -0.86 0.84 -0.37
N THR A 58 -0.88 1.15 -1.66
CA THR A 58 -0.86 0.17 -2.73
C THR A 58 0.50 0.21 -3.42
N VAL A 59 1.08 -0.96 -3.65
CA VAL A 59 2.31 -1.11 -4.41
C VAL A 59 2.08 -2.11 -5.52
N ASN A 60 2.46 -1.72 -6.74
CA ASN A 60 2.35 -2.54 -7.93
C ASN A 60 3.74 -2.67 -8.56
N TYR A 61 4.11 -3.87 -8.98
CA TYR A 61 5.37 -4.12 -9.68
C TYR A 61 5.27 -5.37 -10.54
N ARG A 62 6.26 -5.58 -11.40
CA ARG A 62 6.39 -6.75 -12.27
C ARG A 62 7.54 -7.61 -11.80
N VAL A 63 7.42 -8.92 -11.97
CA VAL A 63 8.47 -9.89 -11.64
C VAL A 63 8.66 -10.82 -12.81
N GLN A 64 9.89 -10.97 -13.26
CA GLN A 64 10.28 -11.99 -14.24
C GLN A 64 11.17 -13.04 -13.56
N ALA A 65 10.72 -14.30 -13.53
CA ALA A 65 11.45 -15.41 -12.90
C ALA A 65 11.02 -16.76 -13.50
N VAL A 66 11.63 -17.85 -13.07
CA VAL A 66 11.28 -19.21 -13.56
C VAL A 66 9.92 -19.65 -13.02
N HIS A 67 9.64 -19.35 -11.75
CA HIS A 67 8.38 -19.65 -11.09
C HIS A 67 7.87 -18.41 -10.34
N PRO A 68 7.57 -17.32 -11.04
CA PRO A 68 7.47 -15.98 -10.46
C PRO A 68 6.40 -15.89 -9.36
N ALA A 69 5.24 -16.52 -9.54
CA ALA A 69 4.20 -16.52 -8.52
C ALA A 69 4.57 -17.30 -7.26
N ALA A 70 5.23 -18.46 -7.42
CA ALA A 70 5.65 -19.29 -6.29
C ALA A 70 6.77 -18.61 -5.49
N GLU A 71 7.75 -18.05 -6.20
CA GLU A 71 8.88 -17.33 -5.60
C GLU A 71 8.44 -16.07 -4.86
N VAL A 72 7.52 -15.28 -5.44
CA VAL A 72 6.94 -14.10 -4.79
C VAL A 72 6.13 -14.49 -3.55
N LEU A 73 5.32 -15.54 -3.64
CA LEU A 73 4.53 -16.01 -2.50
C LEU A 73 5.43 -16.50 -1.36
N GLU A 74 6.45 -17.31 -1.66
CA GLU A 74 7.41 -17.80 -0.67
C GLU A 74 8.18 -16.65 0.00
N PHE A 75 8.59 -15.66 -0.79
CA PHE A 75 9.24 -14.45 -0.28
C PHE A 75 8.38 -13.72 0.75
N TYR A 76 7.10 -13.46 0.44
CA TYR A 76 6.20 -12.79 1.37
C TYR A 76 5.80 -13.66 2.55
N ASP A 77 5.56 -14.95 2.35
CA ASP A 77 5.34 -15.89 3.46
C ASP A 77 6.52 -15.85 4.44
N ARG A 78 7.76 -15.90 3.96
CA ARG A 78 8.96 -15.81 4.81
C ARG A 78 9.03 -14.49 5.57
N TYR A 79 8.76 -13.37 4.89
CA TYR A 79 8.80 -12.04 5.49
C TYR A 79 7.73 -11.87 6.59
N PHE A 80 6.47 -12.17 6.28
CA PHE A 80 5.35 -11.96 7.20
C PHE A 80 5.35 -12.98 8.35
N ASN A 81 5.59 -14.27 8.06
CA ASN A 81 5.67 -15.28 9.12
C ASN A 81 6.87 -15.01 10.04
N GLY A 82 8.00 -14.54 9.51
CA GLY A 82 9.17 -14.14 10.30
C GLY A 82 8.90 -12.95 11.24
N ARG A 83 7.86 -12.14 10.97
CA ARG A 83 7.40 -11.04 11.82
C ARG A 83 6.22 -11.43 12.72
N GLY A 84 5.77 -12.69 12.69
CA GLY A 84 4.64 -13.16 13.48
C GLY A 84 3.26 -12.71 12.98
N TRP A 85 3.19 -12.27 11.71
CA TRP A 85 1.90 -11.98 11.07
C TRP A 85 1.17 -13.29 10.76
N ILE A 86 -0.15 -13.29 10.87
CA ILE A 86 -0.98 -14.48 10.71
C ILE A 86 -1.63 -14.45 9.34
N SER A 87 -1.59 -15.57 8.62
CA SER A 87 -2.33 -15.76 7.38
C SER A 87 -3.73 -16.28 7.73
N PRO A 88 -4.80 -15.45 7.63
CA PRO A 88 -6.15 -15.91 7.98
C PRO A 88 -6.58 -17.00 7.00
N PHE A 89 -6.74 -18.23 7.49
CA PHE A 89 -7.06 -19.40 6.67
C PHE A 89 -8.36 -19.21 5.85
N GLU A 90 -9.33 -18.48 6.42
CA GLU A 90 -10.62 -18.21 5.78
C GLU A 90 -10.51 -17.19 4.63
N THR A 91 -9.55 -16.26 4.70
CA THR A 91 -9.34 -15.24 3.64
C THR A 91 -8.24 -15.65 2.66
N CYS A 92 -7.33 -16.55 3.03
CA CYS A 92 -6.19 -16.95 2.20
C CYS A 92 -6.57 -18.01 1.18
N GLN A 93 -7.24 -17.57 0.11
CA GLN A 93 -7.44 -18.39 -1.08
C GLN A 93 -6.13 -18.50 -1.87
N ARG A 94 -5.23 -19.39 -1.42
CA ARG A 94 -3.95 -19.71 -2.07
C ARG A 94 -4.11 -20.58 -3.34
N ASN A 95 -5.15 -20.30 -4.12
CA ASN A 95 -5.47 -21.01 -5.35
C ASN A 95 -5.57 -20.02 -6.50
N TRP A 96 -5.12 -20.44 -7.68
CA TRP A 96 -5.36 -19.69 -8.90
C TRP A 96 -6.85 -19.65 -9.20
N GLN A 97 -7.38 -18.44 -9.37
CA GLN A 97 -8.72 -18.20 -9.86
C GLN A 97 -8.62 -17.69 -11.30
N ASP A 98 -9.34 -18.34 -12.20
CA ASP A 98 -9.53 -17.85 -13.55
C ASP A 98 -10.66 -16.79 -13.51
N ILE A 99 -10.30 -15.52 -13.69
CA ILE A 99 -11.24 -14.39 -13.76
C ILE A 99 -11.41 -14.02 -15.22
N GLY A 100 -12.61 -14.27 -15.77
CA GLY A 100 -12.95 -14.01 -17.16
C GLY A 100 -13.21 -15.29 -17.97
N GLY A 101 -14.47 -15.71 -17.97
CA GLY A 101 -14.96 -16.89 -18.71
C GLY A 101 -16.45 -16.82 -19.02
N SER A 102 -17.01 -15.61 -19.13
CA SER A 102 -18.43 -15.40 -19.41
C SER A 102 -18.72 -15.49 -20.91
N LYS A 103 -18.75 -16.71 -21.46
CA LYS A 103 -19.43 -17.05 -22.75
C LYS A 103 -19.10 -16.19 -23.99
N LYS A 104 -18.05 -15.38 -23.99
CA LYS A 104 -17.60 -14.61 -25.17
C LYS A 104 -16.13 -14.93 -25.45
N PRO A 105 -15.78 -15.37 -26.67
CA PRO A 105 -14.48 -15.97 -27.00
C PRO A 105 -13.31 -14.98 -27.11
N ILE A 106 -13.38 -13.79 -26.48
CA ILE A 106 -12.43 -12.68 -26.75
C ILE A 106 -11.80 -12.11 -25.47
N GLU A 107 -12.34 -12.36 -24.28
CA GLU A 107 -11.71 -11.83 -23.05
C GLU A 107 -10.58 -12.75 -22.57
N PRO A 108 -9.37 -12.21 -22.34
CA PRO A 108 -8.26 -13.00 -21.79
C PRO A 108 -8.62 -13.50 -20.39
N ALA A 109 -8.48 -14.81 -20.15
CA ALA A 109 -8.63 -15.38 -18.83
C ALA A 109 -7.46 -14.90 -17.95
N VAL A 110 -7.72 -13.97 -17.04
CA VAL A 110 -6.73 -13.49 -16.08
C VAL A 110 -6.65 -14.52 -14.96
N ARG A 111 -5.46 -15.12 -14.78
CA ARG A 111 -5.19 -15.96 -13.62
C ARG A 111 -4.72 -15.11 -12.45
N LEU A 112 -5.43 -15.18 -11.34
CA LEU A 112 -5.16 -14.43 -10.12
C LEU A 112 -4.90 -15.38 -8.95
N LEU A 113 -3.80 -15.17 -8.23
CA LEU A 113 -3.54 -15.76 -6.91
C LEU A 113 -3.71 -14.67 -5.86
N PHE A 114 -4.40 -15.01 -4.77
CA PHE A 114 -4.64 -14.10 -3.66
C PHE A 114 -4.02 -14.63 -2.36
N ALA A 115 -3.41 -13.75 -1.59
CA ALA A 115 -2.93 -14.06 -0.24
C ALA A 115 -3.15 -12.86 0.68
N SER A 116 -3.20 -13.11 1.99
CA SER A 116 -3.27 -12.04 2.97
C SER A 116 -2.56 -12.42 4.26
N TRP A 117 -2.10 -11.40 4.97
CA TRP A 117 -1.50 -11.51 6.30
C TRP A 117 -2.01 -10.38 7.17
N GLU A 118 -2.16 -10.66 8.45
CA GLU A 118 -2.69 -9.73 9.44
C GLU A 118 -1.77 -9.65 10.65
N ASP A 119 -1.58 -8.45 11.17
CA ASP A 119 -0.94 -8.21 12.45
C ASP A 119 -1.90 -7.43 13.35
N VAL A 120 -2.52 -8.18 14.25
CA VAL A 120 -3.46 -7.64 15.25
C VAL A 120 -2.76 -6.65 16.17
N ARG A 121 -1.44 -6.78 16.40
CA ARG A 121 -0.70 -5.88 17.31
C ARG A 121 -0.53 -4.48 16.73
N SER A 122 -0.32 -4.39 15.42
CA SER A 122 -0.21 -3.12 14.70
C SER A 122 -1.52 -2.65 14.07
N ASN A 123 -2.60 -3.42 14.21
CA ASN A 123 -3.89 -3.19 13.57
C ASN A 123 -3.77 -3.09 12.03
N GLN A 124 -2.95 -3.93 11.41
CA GLN A 124 -2.67 -3.89 9.97
C GLN A 124 -3.01 -5.20 9.25
N LYS A 125 -3.40 -5.07 7.99
CA LYS A 125 -3.59 -6.16 7.04
C LYS A 125 -2.84 -5.88 5.75
N VAL A 126 -2.17 -6.90 5.23
CA VAL A 126 -1.62 -6.92 3.88
C VAL A 126 -2.46 -7.85 3.03
N LEU A 127 -2.86 -7.35 1.87
CA LEU A 127 -3.45 -8.11 0.79
C LEU A 127 -2.44 -8.21 -0.34
N LEU A 128 -2.30 -9.38 -0.94
CA LEU A 128 -1.41 -9.65 -2.07
C LEU A 128 -2.20 -10.28 -3.20
N TRP A 129 -1.99 -9.76 -4.39
CA TRP A 129 -2.52 -10.28 -5.64
C TRP A 129 -1.35 -10.53 -6.60
N ILE A 130 -1.28 -11.74 -7.14
CA ILE A 130 -0.34 -12.08 -8.21
C ILE A 130 -1.18 -12.43 -9.44
N ARG A 131 -0.98 -11.71 -10.53
CA ARG A 131 -1.74 -11.90 -11.76
C ARG A 131 -0.82 -12.22 -12.94
N HIS A 132 -1.23 -13.15 -13.78
CA HIS A 132 -0.65 -13.33 -15.11
C HIS A 132 -1.40 -12.44 -16.10
N ASP A 133 -0.68 -11.54 -16.78
CA ASP A 133 -1.21 -10.81 -17.93
C ASP A 133 -1.24 -11.80 -19.11
N SER A 134 -2.37 -12.47 -19.33
CA SER A 134 -2.49 -13.42 -20.42
C SER A 134 -2.50 -12.71 -21.79
N TYR A 135 -1.44 -12.88 -22.57
CA TYR A 135 -1.51 -12.68 -24.04
C TYR A 135 -0.76 -13.74 -24.85
N SER A 136 -0.18 -14.77 -24.24
CA SER A 136 0.37 -15.89 -25.00
C SER A 136 0.15 -17.22 -24.27
N ASN A 137 -0.09 -18.28 -25.05
CA ASN A 137 -0.23 -19.64 -24.56
C ASN A 137 1.08 -20.23 -24.00
N GLN A 138 2.13 -19.41 -23.87
CA GLN A 138 3.30 -19.72 -23.07
C GLN A 138 3.08 -19.15 -21.68
N ARG A 139 3.16 -20.02 -20.68
CA ARG A 139 3.32 -19.68 -19.26
C ARG A 139 4.25 -18.46 -19.18
N SER A 140 3.72 -17.27 -18.92
CA SER A 140 4.57 -16.08 -18.94
C SER A 140 5.51 -16.20 -17.75
N ASP A 141 6.81 -16.12 -18.01
CA ASP A 141 7.84 -16.00 -16.97
C ASP A 141 7.70 -14.67 -16.21
N GLU A 142 6.71 -13.85 -16.55
CA GLU A 142 6.35 -12.58 -15.92
C GLU A 142 4.99 -12.65 -15.18
N VAL A 143 4.91 -12.05 -14.00
CA VAL A 143 3.66 -11.74 -13.29
C VAL A 143 3.62 -10.27 -12.88
N VAL A 144 2.41 -9.74 -12.74
CA VAL A 144 2.18 -8.47 -12.05
C VAL A 144 1.83 -8.79 -10.60
N VAL A 145 2.51 -8.13 -9.67
CA VAL A 145 2.28 -8.23 -8.24
C VAL A 145 1.68 -6.92 -7.76
N GLU A 146 0.57 -7.01 -7.05
CA GLU A 146 -0.02 -5.90 -6.31
C GLU A 146 -0.09 -6.29 -4.84
N TYR A 147 0.34 -5.41 -3.94
CA TYR A 147 -0.04 -5.54 -2.53
C TYR A 147 -0.63 -4.25 -1.99
N GLN A 148 -1.54 -4.41 -1.04
CA GLN A 148 -2.16 -3.32 -0.29
C GLN A 148 -1.90 -3.51 1.19
N LEU A 149 -1.30 -2.51 1.82
CA LEU A 149 -1.24 -2.38 3.27
C LEU A 149 -2.35 -1.44 3.72
N ARG A 150 -3.21 -1.89 4.63
CA ARG A 150 -4.34 -1.11 5.15
C ARG A 150 -4.61 -1.44 6.62
N PRO A 151 -5.33 -0.58 7.37
CA PRO A 151 -5.79 -0.91 8.70
C PRO A 151 -6.68 -2.16 8.70
N LEU A 152 -6.64 -2.95 9.78
CA LEU A 152 -7.70 -3.92 10.07
C LEU A 152 -8.98 -3.12 10.33
N MET A 153 -10.02 -3.36 9.52
CA MET A 153 -11.31 -2.74 9.77
C MET A 153 -11.87 -3.33 11.07
N THR A 154 -12.05 -2.50 12.09
CA THR A 154 -12.94 -2.82 13.20
C THR A 154 -14.36 -2.81 12.65
N GLU A 155 -14.95 -4.01 12.51
CA GLU A 155 -16.41 -4.15 12.37
C GLU A 155 -17.14 -3.65 13.62
#